data_AF-A0A951N473-F1
#
_entry.id   AF-A0A951N473-F1
#
_cell.length_a   1.000
_cell.length_b   1.000
_cell.length_c   1.000
_cell.angle_alpha   90.00
_cell.angle_beta   90.00
_cell.angle_gamma   90.00
#
_symmetry.space_group_name_H-M   'P 1'
#
loop_
_entity.id
_entity.type
_entity.pdbx_description
1 polymer ?
#
loop_
_entity_poly.entity_id
_entity_poly.type
_entity_poly.pdbx_seq_one_letter_code
_entity_poly.pdbx_strand_id
1 'polypeptide(L)'
;MTSMTPEMQQCVQNCLDCHTTCLQMAMNHCLETGGQQTSPPHFRLMMCCAEICRTSAHFMLSGSDLHTLTCGVCAEVCGRCADDCERVGDMDECVRACRKCAESCRQMSGSAA
;
A
#
# COMPACT_ATOMS: atom_id res chain seq x y z
N MET A 1 -8.21 26.26 -8.75
CA MET A 1 -7.22 25.30 -8.23
C MET A 1 -7.81 24.71 -6.97
N THR A 2 -8.36 23.49 -7.04
CA THR A 2 -8.93 22.84 -5.87
C THR A 2 -7.75 22.39 -5.00
N SER A 3 -7.58 23.03 -3.84
CA SER A 3 -6.55 22.64 -2.88
C SER A 3 -6.87 21.24 -2.37
N MET A 4 -5.88 20.34 -2.34
CA MET A 4 -6.00 19.00 -1.76
C MET A 4 -6.38 19.11 -0.27
N THR A 5 -7.31 18.25 0.20
CA THR A 5 -7.69 18.24 1.62
C THR A 5 -6.57 17.66 2.49
N PRO A 6 -6.49 18.00 3.78
CA PRO A 6 -5.51 17.40 4.69
C PRO A 6 -5.56 15.86 4.72
N GLU A 7 -6.76 15.28 4.63
CA GLU A 7 -6.98 13.82 4.62
C GLU A 7 -6.43 13.19 3.35
N MET A 8 -6.67 13.81 2.20
CA MET A 8 -6.10 13.34 0.92
C MET A 8 -4.57 13.46 0.93
N GLN A 9 -4.03 14.56 1.47
CA GLN A 9 -2.58 14.73 1.63
C GLN A 9 -1.97 13.64 2.53
N GLN A 10 -2.65 13.32 3.64
CA GLN A 10 -2.21 12.26 4.54
C GLN A 10 -2.28 10.89 3.87
N CYS A 11 -3.32 10.62 3.06
CA CYS A 11 -3.44 9.38 2.30
C CYS A 11 -2.34 9.26 1.25
N VAL A 12 -2.02 10.34 0.52
CA VAL A 12 -0.87 10.38 -0.40
C VAL A 12 0.41 9.97 0.31
N GLN A 13 0.70 10.57 1.48
CA GLN A 13 1.91 10.23 2.23
C GLN A 13 1.91 8.76 2.66
N ASN A 14 0.79 8.26 3.18
CA ASN A 14 0.68 6.86 3.61
C ASN A 14 0.85 5.88 2.43
N CYS A 15 0.37 6.22 1.25
CA CYS A 15 0.60 5.46 0.02
C CYS A 15 2.08 5.46 -0.38
N LEU A 16 2.75 6.61 -0.37
CA LEU A 16 4.16 6.71 -0.76
C LEU A 16 5.09 6.00 0.25
N ASP A 17 4.78 6.11 1.55
CA ASP A 17 5.47 5.37 2.60
C ASP A 17 5.29 3.87 2.40
N CYS A 18 4.05 3.40 2.22
CA CYS A 18 3.77 1.98 2.00
C CYS A 18 4.40 1.44 0.71
N HIS A 19 4.37 2.21 -0.38
CA HIS A 19 5.08 1.88 -1.62
C HIS A 19 6.57 1.65 -1.37
N THR A 20 7.21 2.60 -0.69
CA THR A 20 8.64 2.55 -0.40
C THR A 20 8.99 1.35 0.48
N THR A 21 8.25 1.16 1.59
CA THR A 21 8.47 0.03 2.49
C THR A 21 8.26 -1.30 1.80
N CYS A 22 7.15 -1.50 1.06
CA CYS A 22 6.89 -2.77 0.37
C CYS A 22 7.99 -3.07 -0.66
N LEU A 23 8.38 -2.09 -1.46
CA LEU A 23 9.41 -2.28 -2.47
C LEU A 23 10.77 -2.58 -1.84
N GLN A 24 11.18 -1.81 -0.84
CA GLN A 24 12.46 -2.01 -0.16
C GLN A 24 12.52 -3.34 0.57
N MET A 25 11.48 -3.70 1.32
CA MET A 25 11.43 -4.98 2.03
C MET A 25 11.41 -6.15 1.05
N ALA A 26 10.69 -6.05 -0.07
CA ALA A 26 10.70 -7.10 -1.08
C ALA A 26 12.09 -7.27 -1.70
N MET A 27 12.72 -6.17 -2.15
CA MET A 27 13.98 -6.23 -2.89
C MET A 27 15.19 -6.54 -2.00
N ASN A 28 15.23 -6.01 -0.78
CA ASN A 28 16.44 -5.99 0.03
C ASN A 28 16.37 -6.90 1.25
N HIS A 29 15.17 -7.21 1.74
CA HIS A 29 15.03 -8.13 2.87
C HIS A 29 14.57 -9.52 2.40
N CYS A 30 13.44 -9.59 1.70
CA CYS A 30 12.85 -10.86 1.28
C CYS A 30 13.77 -11.65 0.35
N LEU A 31 14.35 -11.01 -0.68
CA LEU A 31 15.28 -11.66 -1.60
C LEU A 31 16.55 -12.18 -0.91
N GLU A 32 17.05 -11.48 0.10
CA GLU A 32 18.24 -11.88 0.85
C GLU A 32 17.93 -13.01 1.84
N THR A 33 16.78 -12.98 2.51
CA THR A 33 16.37 -14.02 3.47
C THR A 33 15.96 -15.32 2.79
N GLY A 34 15.29 -15.25 1.63
CA GLY A 34 14.84 -16.43 0.90
C GLY A 34 13.68 -17.19 1.57
N GLY A 35 13.47 -18.45 1.18
CA GLY A 35 12.45 -19.32 1.77
C GLY A 35 11.01 -18.84 1.55
N GLN A 36 10.22 -18.72 2.62
CA GLN A 36 8.82 -18.31 2.50
C GLN A 36 8.66 -16.85 2.04
N GLN A 37 9.64 -15.99 2.33
CA GLN A 37 9.66 -14.59 1.93
C GLN A 37 9.95 -14.39 0.43
N THR A 38 10.42 -15.41 -0.27
CA THR A 38 10.53 -15.39 -1.74
C THR A 38 9.54 -16.32 -2.41
N SER A 39 8.55 -16.83 -1.66
CA SER A 39 7.50 -17.63 -2.26
C SER A 39 6.77 -16.80 -3.34
N PRO A 40 6.51 -17.37 -4.53
CA PRO A 40 5.87 -16.64 -5.61
C PRO A 40 4.55 -15.91 -5.27
N PRO A 41 3.63 -16.44 -4.43
CA PRO A 41 2.43 -15.69 -4.06
C PRO A 41 2.74 -14.46 -3.20
N HIS A 42 3.59 -14.59 -2.18
CA HIS A 42 3.97 -13.49 -1.29
C HIS A 42 4.67 -12.37 -2.05
N PHE A 43 5.71 -12.73 -2.81
CA PHE A 43 6.53 -11.75 -3.50
C PHE A 43 5.73 -10.97 -4.56
N ARG A 44 4.84 -11.65 -5.30
CA ARG A 44 3.93 -10.97 -6.24
C ARG A 44 3.00 -10.01 -5.53
N LEU A 45 2.44 -10.40 -4.38
CA LEU A 45 1.55 -9.54 -3.61
C LEU A 45 2.25 -8.28 -3.12
N MET A 46 3.48 -8.39 -2.62
CA MET A 46 4.28 -7.22 -2.23
C MET A 46 4.53 -6.26 -3.40
N MET A 47 4.87 -6.79 -4.58
CA MET A 47 5.09 -5.97 -5.77
C MET A 47 3.80 -5.31 -6.26
N CYS A 48 2.67 -6.01 -6.20
CA CYS A 48 1.36 -5.43 -6.48
C CYS A 48 1.02 -4.33 -5.47
N CYS A 49 1.28 -4.53 -4.18
CA CYS A 49 1.08 -3.53 -3.14
C CYS A 49 1.90 -2.27 -3.40
N ALA A 50 3.19 -2.42 -3.69
CA ALA A 50 4.05 -1.30 -4.03
C ALA A 50 3.49 -0.51 -5.24
N GLU A 51 3.10 -1.17 -6.32
CA GLU A 51 2.64 -0.48 -7.52
C GLU A 51 1.28 0.19 -7.36
N ILE A 52 0.31 -0.44 -6.68
CA ILE A 52 -1.01 0.15 -6.49
C ILE A 52 -0.97 1.34 -5.52
N CYS A 53 -0.11 1.30 -4.52
CA CYS A 53 0.15 2.43 -3.62
C CYS A 53 0.67 3.64 -4.41
N ARG A 54 1.69 3.45 -5.25
CA ARG A 54 2.22 4.51 -6.13
C ARG A 54 1.15 5.05 -7.07
N THR A 55 0.37 4.16 -7.67
CA THR A 55 -0.73 4.53 -8.58
C THR A 55 -1.77 5.37 -7.86
N SER A 56 -2.19 4.97 -6.66
CA SER A 56 -3.22 5.69 -5.89
C SER A 56 -2.73 7.06 -5.44
N ALA A 57 -1.47 7.17 -5.01
CA ALA A 57 -0.83 8.45 -4.73
C ALA A 57 -0.83 9.37 -5.96
N HIS A 58 -0.48 8.85 -7.13
CA HIS A 58 -0.46 9.61 -8.37
C HIS A 58 -1.85 10.16 -8.75
N PHE A 59 -2.90 9.34 -8.62
CA PHE A 59 -4.26 9.77 -8.95
C PHE A 59 -4.75 10.87 -7.99
N MET A 60 -4.46 10.77 -6.70
CA MET A 60 -4.75 11.84 -5.74
C MET A 60 -3.96 13.12 -6.05
N LEU A 61 -2.64 13.01 -6.31
CA LEU A 61 -1.77 14.17 -6.61
C LEU A 61 -2.17 14.88 -7.91
N SER A 62 -2.67 14.15 -8.91
CA SER A 62 -3.15 14.73 -10.17
C SER A 62 -4.54 15.37 -10.04
N GLY A 63 -5.22 15.22 -8.89
CA GLY A 63 -6.59 15.68 -8.70
C GLY A 63 -7.61 14.92 -9.52
N SER A 64 -7.33 13.67 -9.89
CA SER A 64 -8.24 12.84 -10.68
C SER A 64 -9.36 12.26 -9.81
N ASP A 65 -10.62 12.48 -10.18
CA ASP A 65 -11.77 11.89 -9.48
C ASP A 65 -11.79 10.34 -9.50
N LEU A 66 -11.00 9.73 -10.40
CA LEU A 66 -10.80 8.27 -10.44
C LEU A 66 -9.97 7.76 -9.25
N HIS A 67 -9.41 8.65 -8.42
CA HIS A 67 -8.68 8.27 -7.22
C HIS A 67 -9.51 7.37 -6.29
N THR A 68 -10.84 7.56 -6.26
CA THR A 68 -11.75 6.76 -5.43
C THR A 68 -11.66 5.27 -5.77
N LEU A 69 -11.59 4.93 -7.06
CA LEU A 69 -11.45 3.55 -7.55
C LEU A 69 -10.07 2.98 -7.22
N THR A 70 -9.00 3.75 -7.49
CA THR A 70 -7.64 3.28 -7.22
C THR A 70 -7.40 3.11 -5.72
N CYS A 71 -7.90 4.01 -4.88
CA CYS A 71 -7.82 3.90 -3.42
C CYS A 71 -8.62 2.68 -2.91
N GLY A 72 -9.78 2.38 -3.50
CA GLY A 72 -10.53 1.16 -3.15
C GLY A 72 -9.73 -0.11 -3.39
N VAL A 73 -9.09 -0.23 -4.56
CA VAL A 73 -8.21 -1.37 -4.88
C VAL A 73 -6.96 -1.37 -3.99
N CYS A 74 -6.37 -0.21 -3.73
CA CYS A 74 -5.22 -0.06 -2.86
C CYS A 74 -5.52 -0.55 -1.44
N ALA A 75 -6.69 -0.20 -0.89
CA ALA A 75 -7.11 -0.64 0.42
C ALA A 75 -7.19 -2.16 0.54
N GLU A 76 -7.77 -2.82 -0.47
CA GLU A 76 -7.87 -4.28 -0.55
C GLU A 76 -6.49 -4.94 -0.63
N VAL A 77 -5.64 -4.46 -1.53
CA VAL A 77 -4.29 -5.02 -1.72
C VAL A 77 -3.42 -4.81 -0.48
N CYS A 78 -3.44 -3.61 0.13
CA CYS A 78 -2.71 -3.32 1.37
C CYS A 78 -3.20 -4.21 2.53
N GLY A 79 -4.51 -4.45 2.63
CA GLY A 79 -5.06 -5.37 3.64
C GLY A 79 -4.50 -6.78 3.49
N ARG A 80 -4.56 -7.34 2.28
CA ARG A 80 -4.00 -8.68 1.97
C ARG A 80 -2.48 -8.73 2.18
N CYS A 81 -1.76 -7.69 1.76
CA CYS A 81 -0.31 -7.61 1.92
C CYS A 81 0.09 -7.60 3.39
N ALA A 82 -0.64 -6.86 4.24
CA ALA A 82 -0.43 -6.86 5.68
C ALA A 82 -0.64 -8.25 6.30
N ASP A 83 -1.75 -8.91 5.98
CA ASP A 83 -2.05 -10.27 6.49
C ASP A 83 -0.96 -11.27 6.08
N ASP A 84 -0.49 -11.19 4.83
CA ASP A 84 0.52 -12.12 4.33
C ASP A 84 1.92 -11.83 4.89
N CYS A 85 2.28 -10.55 5.09
CA CYS A 85 3.51 -10.14 5.76
C CYS A 85 3.54 -10.61 7.22
N GLU A 86 2.42 -10.50 7.94
CA GLU A 86 2.27 -10.99 9.31
C GLU A 86 2.44 -12.52 9.38
N ARG A 87 1.88 -13.24 8.40
CA ARG A 87 2.01 -14.71 8.28
C ARG A 87 3.45 -15.18 8.05
N VAL A 88 4.23 -14.48 7.22
CA VAL A 88 5.63 -14.88 6.93
C VAL A 88 6.60 -14.49 8.05
N GLY A 89 6.26 -13.48 8.86
CA GLY A 89 7.07 -13.01 9.98
C GLY A 89 8.26 -12.13 9.56
N ASP A 90 8.88 -11.46 10.54
CA ASP A 90 10.00 -10.50 10.36
C ASP A 90 9.69 -9.31 9.42
N MET A 91 8.41 -8.91 9.37
CA MET A 91 7.90 -7.92 8.42
C MET A 91 7.09 -6.81 9.11
N ASP A 92 7.32 -6.56 10.40
CA ASP A 92 6.49 -5.69 11.24
C ASP A 92 6.35 -4.26 10.69
N GLU A 93 7.40 -3.73 10.08
CA GLU A 93 7.36 -2.41 9.44
C GLU A 93 6.42 -2.40 8.23
N CYS A 94 6.51 -3.42 7.38
CA CYS A 94 5.63 -3.58 6.22
C CYS A 94 4.17 -3.74 6.65
N VAL A 95 3.91 -4.55 7.69
CA VAL A 95 2.57 -4.74 8.26
C VAL A 95 2.00 -3.39 8.72
N ARG A 96 2.74 -2.61 9.53
CA ARG A 96 2.27 -1.30 10.01
C ARG A 96 1.98 -0.33 8.86
N ALA A 97 2.88 -0.24 7.87
CA ALA A 97 2.72 0.66 6.73
C ALA A 97 1.49 0.27 5.89
N CYS A 98 1.33 -1.02 5.58
CA CYS A 98 0.19 -1.54 4.84
C CYS A 98 -1.14 -1.30 5.55
N ARG A 99 -1.24 -1.56 6.87
CA ARG A 99 -2.47 -1.32 7.64
C ARG A 99 -2.86 0.16 7.65
N LYS A 100 -1.89 1.06 7.86
CA LYS A 100 -2.11 2.51 7.86
C LYS A 100 -2.56 3.02 6.48
N CYS A 101 -1.91 2.55 5.42
CA CYS A 101 -2.29 2.87 4.04
C CYS A 101 -3.68 2.35 3.70
N ALA A 102 -3.99 1.10 4.04
CA ALA A 102 -5.30 0.51 3.80
C ALA A 102 -6.44 1.33 4.42
N GLU A 103 -6.25 1.77 5.67
CA GLU A 103 -7.23 2.59 6.37
C GLU A 103 -7.46 3.95 5.70
N SER A 104 -6.37 4.64 5.33
CA SER A 104 -6.49 5.94 4.65
C SER A 104 -7.15 5.80 3.28
N CYS A 105 -6.80 4.75 2.54
CA CYS A 105 -7.37 4.46 1.23
C CYS A 105 -8.86 4.12 1.29
N ARG A 106 -9.35 3.43 2.34
CA ARG A 106 -10.80 3.20 2.55
C ARG A 106 -11.57 4.50 2.74
N GLN A 107 -11.00 5.44 3.49
CA GLN A 107 -11.60 6.75 3.69
C GLN A 107 -11.68 7.53 2.37
N MET A 108 -10.64 7.43 1.53
CA MET A 108 -10.60 8.08 0.20
C MET A 108 -11.48 7.41 -0.86
N SER A 109 -11.79 6.12 -0.72
CA SER A 109 -12.65 5.41 -1.68
C SER A 109 -14.15 5.65 -1.45
N GLY A 110 -14.52 6.36 -0.39
CA GLY A 110 -15.92 6.52 0.01
C GLY A 110 -16.56 5.21 0.50
N SER A 111 -15.76 4.17 0.77
CA SER A 111 -16.21 2.86 1.25
C SER A 111 -16.14 2.75 2.78
N ALA A 112 -16.08 3.87 3.49
CA ALA A 112 -16.22 3.89 4.94
C ALA A 112 -17.63 3.40 5.31
N ALA A 113 -17.69 2.23 5.95
CA ALA A 113 -18.85 1.79 6.71
C ALA A 113 -18.87 2.48 8.08
#